data_AF-A0A2E8L887-F1
#
_entry.id   AF-A0A2E8L887-F1
#
_cell.length_a   1.000
_cell.length_b   1.000
_cell.length_c   1.000
_cell.angle_alpha   90.00
_cell.angle_beta   90.00
_cell.angle_gamma   90.00
#
_symmetry.space_group_name_H-M   'P 1'
#
loop_
_entity.id
_entity.type
_entity.pdbx_description
1 polymer ?
#
loop_
_entity_poly.entity_id
_entity_poly.type
_entity_poly.pdbx_seq_one_letter_code
_entity_poly.pdbx_strand_id
1 'polypeptide(L)'
;MEIVGTLLSSELETVDRAGVPNLQLTIRVRIELRDGGRSIWSTTLFGRGRVPVTEGLSGAVKASFERLVRELLRDDYFLLELQ
;
A
#
# COMPACT_ATOMS: atom_id res chain seq x y z
N MET A 1 -19.67 -5.42 -7.11
CA MET A 1 -18.20 -5.31 -7.00
C MET A 1 -17.77 -4.70 -5.68
N GLU A 2 -16.79 -5.30 -5.02
CA GLU A 2 -16.12 -4.79 -3.81
C GLU A 2 -14.60 -4.99 -3.90
N ILE A 3 -13.83 -4.09 -3.28
CA ILE A 3 -12.38 -4.26 -3.11
C ILE A 3 -12.14 -4.78 -1.69
N VAL A 4 -11.48 -5.93 -1.58
CA VAL A 4 -11.12 -6.55 -0.30
C VAL A 4 -9.62 -6.54 -0.13
N GLY A 5 -9.14 -5.96 0.97
CA GLY A 5 -7.73 -5.91 1.32
C GLY A 5 -7.40 -6.82 2.50
N THR A 6 -6.33 -7.60 2.40
CA THR A 6 -5.74 -8.36 3.50
C THR A 6 -4.31 -7.89 3.74
N LEU A 7 -4.04 -7.36 4.93
CA LEU A 7 -2.68 -7.05 5.36
C LEU A 7 -1.90 -8.37 5.53
N LEU A 8 -0.84 -8.56 4.74
CA LEU A 8 0.01 -9.73 4.81
C LEU A 8 1.18 -9.53 5.78
N SER A 9 1.77 -8.33 5.78
CA SER A 9 2.86 -7.97 6.68
C SER A 9 2.99 -6.46 6.81
N SER A 10 3.47 -6.00 7.96
CA SER A 10 3.90 -4.62 8.17
C SER A 10 5.21 -4.59 8.95
N GLU A 11 6.14 -3.75 8.51
CA GLU A 11 7.47 -3.60 9.10
C GLU A 11 7.80 -2.10 9.19
N LEU A 12 8.19 -1.67 10.39
CA LEU A 12 8.57 -0.28 10.67
C LEU A 12 10.05 -0.25 11.05
N GLU A 13 10.80 0.60 10.36
CA GLU A 13 12.22 0.82 10.60
C GLU A 13 12.49 2.31 10.77
N THR A 14 13.49 2.65 11.57
CA THR A 14 14.07 4.00 11.57
C THR A 14 15.29 4.00 10.66
N VAL A 15 15.32 4.89 9.67
CA VAL A 15 16.41 5.01 8.70
C VAL A 15 16.94 6.44 8.69
N ASP A 16 18.26 6.61 8.62
CA ASP A 16 18.85 7.94 8.40
C ASP A 16 18.87 8.26 6.90
N ARG A 17 18.44 9.48 6.55
CA ARG A 17 18.57 9.98 5.18
C ARG A 17 19.20 11.37 5.22
N ALA A 18 20.49 11.43 4.88
CA ALA A 18 21.26 12.67 4.82
C ALA A 18 21.21 13.46 6.15
N GLY A 19 21.30 12.76 7.28
CA GLY A 19 21.29 13.36 8.63
C GLY A 19 19.89 13.66 9.17
N VAL A 20 18.84 13.30 8.44
CA VAL A 20 17.46 13.38 8.93
C VAL A 20 16.97 11.97 9.29
N PRO A 21 16.66 11.70 10.55
CA PRO A 21 15.99 10.46 10.94
C PRO A 21 14.60 10.38 10.32
N ASN A 22 14.31 9.26 9.65
CA ASN A 22 13.04 8.98 9.01
C ASN A 22 12.43 7.71 9.60
N LEU A 23 11.10 7.67 9.69
CA LEU A 23 10.34 6.44 9.81
C LEU A 23 10.09 5.88 8.41
N GLN A 24 10.42 4.61 8.20
CA GLN A 24 10.12 3.85 7.00
C GLN A 24 9.15 2.73 7.36
N LEU A 25 7.93 2.82 6.84
CA LEU A 25 6.92 1.77 6.98
C LEU A 25 6.77 1.01 5.67
N THR A 26 7.04 -0.28 5.68
CA THR A 26 6.78 -1.19 4.56
C THR A 26 5.55 -2.04 4.89
N ILE A 27 4.55 -2.00 4.02
CA ILE A 27 3.31 -2.76 4.14
C ILE A 27 3.16 -3.64 2.90
N ARG A 28 2.85 -4.92 3.09
CA ARG A 28 2.45 -5.84 2.02
C ARG A 28 0.97 -6.15 2.17
N VAL A 29 0.19 -5.89 1.12
CA VAL A 29 -1.27 -6.07 1.13
C VAL A 29 -1.65 -6.95 -0.06
N ARG A 30 -2.44 -8.00 0.18
CA ARG A 30 -3.18 -8.67 -0.88
C ARG A 30 -4.46 -7.90 -1.12
N ILE A 31 -4.71 -7.51 -2.37
CA ILE A 31 -5.96 -6.88 -2.78
C ILE A 31 -6.67 -7.83 -3.72
N GLU A 32 -7.97 -7.97 -3.53
CA GLU A 32 -8.88 -8.69 -4.40
C GLU A 32 -10.00 -7.74 -4.85
N LEU A 33 -10.34 -7.81 -6.14
CA LEU A 33 -11.60 -7.29 -6.64
C LEU A 33 -12.58 -8.45 -6.71
N ARG A 34 -13.71 -8.32 -6.03
CA ARG A 34 -14.74 -9.35 -5.99
C ARG A 34 -16.01 -8.89 -6.67
N ASP A 35 -16.63 -9.78 -7.44
CA ASP A 35 -17.96 -9.59 -7.98
C ASP A 35 -18.83 -10.83 -7.75
N GLY A 36 -20.08 -10.62 -7.31
CA GLY A 36 -20.99 -11.71 -6.92
C GLY A 36 -20.40 -12.69 -5.89
N GLY A 37 -19.52 -12.23 -4.99
CA GLY A 37 -18.85 -13.07 -3.99
C GLY A 37 -17.66 -13.90 -4.53
N ARG A 38 -17.28 -13.74 -5.80
CA ARG A 38 -16.12 -14.40 -6.40
C ARG A 38 -15.00 -13.40 -6.65
N SER A 39 -13.76 -13.83 -6.43
CA SER A 39 -12.57 -13.06 -6.81
C SER A 39 -12.44 -13.06 -8.33
N ILE A 40 -12.47 -11.88 -8.95
CA ILE A 40 -12.32 -11.71 -10.41
C ILE A 40 -10.93 -11.19 -10.78
N TRP A 41 -10.26 -10.52 -9.83
CA TRP A 41 -8.88 -10.09 -9.96
C TRP A 41 -8.22 -10.05 -8.59
N SER A 42 -6.92 -10.35 -8.53
CA SER A 42 -6.16 -10.21 -7.29
C SER A 42 -4.70 -9.90 -7.57
N THR A 43 -4.07 -9.16 -6.64
CA THR A 43 -2.64 -8.91 -6.68
C THR A 43 -2.08 -8.75 -5.26
N THR A 44 -0.75 -8.72 -5.16
CA THR A 44 -0.05 -8.34 -3.93
C THR A 44 0.71 -7.04 -4.16
N LEU A 45 0.36 -5.99 -3.41
CA LEU A 45 0.95 -4.67 -3.52
C LEU A 45 1.92 -4.37 -2.36
N PHE A 46 2.85 -3.45 -2.61
CA PHE A 46 3.94 -3.11 -1.70
C PHE A 46 3.98 -1.60 -1.42
N GLY A 47 3.50 -1.21 -0.25
CA GLY A 47 3.45 0.18 0.20
C GLY A 47 4.66 0.49 1.05
N ARG A 48 5.69 1.13 0.47
CA ARG A 48 6.80 1.71 1.25
C ARG A 48 6.64 3.22 1.37
N GLY A 49 6.27 3.67 2.57
CA GLY A 49 6.18 5.06 2.97
C GLY A 49 7.41 5.43 3.80
N ARG A 50 7.95 6.63 3.57
CA ARG A 50 9.08 7.16 4.33
C ARG A 50 8.85 8.63 4.59
N VAL A 51 8.91 9.02 5.86
CA VAL A 51 8.72 10.40 6.32
C VAL A 51 9.71 10.71 7.44
N PRO A 52 10.11 11.97 7.64
CA PRO A 52 10.85 12.41 8.83
C PRO A 52 10.16 11.95 10.11
N VAL A 53 10.94 11.63 11.16
CA VAL A 53 10.38 11.22 12.47
C VAL A 53 9.41 12.26 13.04
N THR A 54 9.60 13.55 12.71
CA THR A 54 8.72 14.65 13.11
C THR A 54 7.30 14.55 12.56
N GLU A 55 7.09 13.83 11.45
CA GLU A 55 5.75 13.58 10.88
C GLU A 55 5.05 12.38 11.53
N GLY A 56 5.80 11.58 12.31
CA GLY A 56 5.28 10.45 13.08
C GLY A 56 4.79 9.27 12.23
N LEU A 57 4.28 8.25 12.93
CA LEU A 57 3.82 7.01 12.32
C LEU A 57 2.64 7.22 11.37
N SER A 58 1.73 8.15 11.68
CA SER A 58 0.58 8.47 10.82
C SER A 58 1.01 8.97 9.44
N GLY A 59 2.08 9.79 9.38
CA GLY A 59 2.70 10.22 8.12
C GLY A 59 3.26 9.03 7.32
N ALA A 60 3.96 8.11 7.97
CA ALA A 60 4.50 6.91 7.33
C ALA A 60 3.38 6.01 6.78
N VAL A 61 2.31 5.78 7.56
CA VAL A 61 1.11 5.03 7.13
C VAL A 61 0.47 5.66 5.90
N LYS A 62 0.22 6.98 5.94
CA LYS A 62 -0.35 7.71 4.81
C LYS A 62 0.53 7.54 3.56
N ALA A 63 1.84 7.75 3.69
CA ALA A 63 2.77 7.63 2.57
C ALA A 63 2.79 6.20 1.98
N SER A 64 2.72 5.17 2.82
CA SER A 64 2.65 3.76 2.38
C SER A 64 1.35 3.48 1.62
N PHE A 65 0.21 3.93 2.13
CA PHE A 65 -1.09 3.74 1.50
C PHE A 65 -1.24 4.52 0.20
N GLU A 66 -0.77 5.76 0.14
CA GLU A 66 -0.77 6.51 -1.12
C GLU A 66 0.05 5.80 -2.20
N ARG A 67 1.16 5.16 -1.84
CA ARG A 67 1.93 4.34 -2.77
C ARG A 67 1.12 3.13 -3.24
N LEU A 68 0.46 2.40 -2.34
CA LEU A 68 -0.41 1.26 -2.71
C LEU A 68 -1.50 1.69 -3.70
N VAL A 69 -2.20 2.80 -3.42
CA VAL A 69 -3.25 3.33 -4.30
C VAL A 69 -2.69 3.68 -5.68
N ARG A 70 -1.52 4.33 -5.74
CA ARG A 70 -0.86 4.65 -7.02
C ARG A 70 -0.45 3.40 -7.80
N GLU A 71 -0.01 2.34 -7.11
CA GLU A 71 0.33 1.07 -7.78
C GLU A 71 -0.93 0.36 -8.29
N LEU A 72 -2.01 0.33 -7.51
CA LEU A 72 -3.29 -0.25 -7.92
C LEU A 72 -3.88 0.45 -9.16
N LEU A 73 -3.89 1.78 -9.16
CA LEU A 73 -4.44 2.58 -10.27
C LEU A 73 -3.57 2.57 -11.54
N ARG A 74 -2.39 1.94 -11.51
CA ARG A 74 -1.52 1.74 -12.67
C ARG A 74 -1.60 0.33 -13.25
N ASP A 75 -2.39 -0.55 -12.65
CA ASP A 75 -2.56 -1.91 -13.13
C ASP A 75 -3.69 -1.93 -14.18
N ASP A 76 -3.30 -2.05 -15.46
CA ASP A 76 -4.26 -2.05 -16.56
C ASP A 76 -5.26 -3.22 -16.48
N TYR A 77 -4.85 -4.38 -15.96
CA TYR A 77 -5.76 -5.51 -15.78
C TYR A 77 -6.80 -5.20 -14.70
N PHE A 78 -6.38 -4.57 -13.59
CA PHE A 78 -7.34 -4.08 -12.59
C PHE A 78 -8.34 -3.10 -13.21
N LEU A 79 -7.87 -2.15 -14.01
CA LEU A 79 -8.74 -1.15 -14.63
C LEU A 79 -9.70 -1.75 -15.67
N LEU A 80 -9.29 -2.79 -16.39
CA LEU A 80 -10.17 -3.50 -17.33
C LEU A 80 -11.34 -4.18 -16.63
N GLU A 81 -11.13 -4.75 -15.44
CA GLU A 81 -12.20 -5.40 -14.66
C GLU A 81 -13.21 -4.41 -14.06
N LEU A 82 -12.90 -3.10 -14.07
CA LEU A 82 -13.81 -2.04 -13.61
C LEU A 82 -14.76 -1.52 -14.71
N GLN A 83 -14.60 -1.94 -15.97
CA GLN A 83 -15.41 -1.49 -17.12
C GLN A 83 -16.61 -2.39 -17.37
#